data_AF-A0A2P2IDC1-F1
#
_entry.id   AF-A0A2P2IDC1-F1
#
_cell.length_a   1.000
_cell.length_b   1.000
_cell.length_c   1.000
_cell.angle_alpha   90.00
_cell.angle_beta   90.00
_cell.angle_gamma   90.00
#
_symmetry.space_group_name_H-M   'P 1'
#
loop_
_entity.id
_entity.type
_entity.pdbx_description
1 polymer ?
#
loop_
_entity_poly.entity_id
_entity_poly.type
_entity_poly.pdbx_seq_one_letter_code
_entity_poly.pdbx_strand_id
1 'polypeptide(L)'
;VGSTAGGVIILISSGSPFPLTPVDLQELRSLVQPRQVQVVPVLYPMTAKSPTPSMGIDQLAHMTGTRWYAIADEGIGYESKVSMMVALMQALYSALRIFLPTADSLPLLVHQREFPGGIGSISQGEFVLDGTLGGEMRFSITYYNLGHVGNLIVLIDPHGQNVDTTNLQEEDDDVNMIFVTVKNAMPGRWRYKVGNRADSHQSLYIHVVATPSSNISNQHRGISSLSGSHYST
;
A
#
# COMPACT_ATOMS: atom_id res chain seq x y z
N VAL A 1 9.74 -21.32 6.25
CA VAL A 1 10.23 -22.11 5.09
C VAL A 1 9.21 -21.92 3.98
N GLY A 2 9.54 -21.15 2.94
CA GLY A 2 8.62 -20.89 1.82
C GLY A 2 8.56 -22.10 0.89
N SER A 3 7.36 -22.56 0.56
CA SER A 3 7.15 -23.58 -0.48
C SER A 3 7.57 -23.01 -1.83
N THR A 4 8.56 -23.62 -2.48
CA THR A 4 9.13 -23.21 -3.79
C THR A 4 8.50 -23.94 -4.98
N ALA A 5 7.27 -24.45 -4.88
CA ALA A 5 6.72 -25.32 -5.92
C ALA A 5 5.85 -24.60 -6.97
N GLY A 6 5.76 -23.26 -6.97
CA GLY A 6 5.06 -22.49 -8.00
C GLY A 6 5.44 -21.01 -8.08
N GLY A 7 5.14 -20.37 -9.20
CA GLY A 7 5.38 -18.94 -9.45
C GLY A 7 4.18 -18.05 -9.11
N VAL A 8 4.43 -16.78 -8.80
CA VAL A 8 3.38 -15.77 -8.57
C VAL A 8 3.33 -14.83 -9.78
N ILE A 9 2.13 -14.64 -10.33
CA ILE A 9 1.86 -13.67 -11.40
C ILE A 9 0.93 -12.59 -10.84
N ILE A 10 1.38 -11.34 -10.88
CA ILE A 10 0.49 -10.20 -10.66
C ILE A 10 0.03 -9.73 -12.05
N LEU A 11 -1.25 -9.93 -12.35
CA LEU A 11 -1.83 -9.63 -13.66
C LEU A 11 -2.57 -8.30 -13.59
N ILE A 12 -1.98 -7.25 -14.16
CA ILE A 12 -2.65 -5.95 -14.31
C ILE A 12 -3.35 -5.91 -15.66
N SER A 13 -4.66 -5.73 -15.69
CA SER A 13 -5.46 -5.75 -16.92
C SER A 13 -6.75 -4.97 -16.77
N SER A 14 -7.28 -4.41 -17.87
CA SER A 14 -8.63 -3.83 -17.92
C SER A 14 -9.74 -4.88 -17.84
N GLY A 15 -9.37 -6.16 -17.80
CA GLY A 15 -10.29 -7.28 -17.93
C GLY A 15 -10.67 -7.56 -19.38
N SER A 16 -11.57 -8.52 -19.56
CA SER A 16 -12.12 -8.88 -20.87
C SER A 16 -13.54 -8.34 -21.02
N PRO A 17 -13.92 -7.79 -22.19
CA PRO A 17 -15.30 -7.40 -22.45
C PRO A 17 -16.26 -8.61 -22.45
N PHE A 18 -15.73 -9.83 -22.57
CA PHE A 18 -16.49 -11.08 -22.55
C PHE A 18 -16.10 -11.93 -21.34
N PRO A 19 -17.07 -12.57 -20.67
CA PRO A 19 -16.78 -13.51 -19.59
C PRO A 19 -15.99 -14.71 -20.12
N LEU A 20 -15.12 -15.28 -19.29
CA LEU A 20 -14.43 -16.53 -19.62
C LEU A 20 -15.46 -17.65 -19.75
N THR A 21 -15.34 -18.45 -20.80
CA THR A 21 -16.19 -19.63 -21.01
C THR A 21 -15.76 -20.78 -20.08
N PRO A 22 -16.62 -21.78 -19.85
CA PRO A 22 -16.22 -22.97 -19.10
C PRO A 22 -14.98 -23.69 -19.67
N VAL A 23 -14.78 -23.64 -20.99
CA VAL A 23 -13.61 -24.21 -21.67
C VAL A 23 -12.34 -23.44 -21.30
N ASP A 24 -12.38 -22.10 -21.37
CA ASP A 24 -11.25 -21.24 -20.99
C ASP A 24 -10.85 -21.47 -19.54
N LEU A 25 -11.84 -21.59 -18.64
CA LEU A 25 -11.59 -21.85 -17.22
C LEU A 25 -10.95 -23.22 -16.97
N GLN A 26 -11.38 -24.24 -17.71
CA GLN A 26 -10.79 -25.58 -17.60
C GLN A 26 -9.35 -25.59 -18.11
N GLU A 27 -9.08 -24.90 -19.22
CA GLU A 27 -7.73 -24.73 -19.76
C GLU A 27 -6.83 -24.00 -18.75
N LEU A 28 -7.28 -22.86 -18.24
CA LEU A 28 -6.56 -22.12 -17.19
C LEU A 28 -6.29 -22.98 -15.97
N ARG A 29 -7.28 -23.78 -15.51
CA ARG A 29 -7.11 -24.71 -14.37
C ARG A 29 -6.01 -25.73 -14.63
N SER A 30 -6.00 -26.31 -15.82
CA SER A 30 -4.98 -27.29 -16.24
C SER A 30 -3.58 -26.67 -16.35
N LEU A 31 -3.49 -25.36 -16.57
CA LEU A 31 -2.23 -24.65 -16.63
C LEU A 31 -1.70 -24.29 -15.23
N VAL A 32 -2.55 -23.70 -14.38
CA VAL A 32 -2.12 -23.10 -13.11
C VAL A 32 -2.00 -24.10 -11.97
N GLN A 33 -2.94 -25.04 -11.81
CA GLN A 33 -2.96 -25.93 -10.64
C GLN A 33 -1.78 -26.92 -10.61
N PRO A 34 -1.44 -27.64 -11.71
CA PRO A 34 -0.32 -28.57 -11.69
C PRO A 34 1.03 -27.89 -11.47
N ARG A 35 1.14 -26.62 -11.89
CA ARG A 35 2.34 -25.79 -11.75
C ARG A 35 2.35 -24.95 -10.47
N GLN A 36 1.30 -25.09 -9.64
CA GLN A 36 1.05 -24.31 -8.43
C GLN A 36 1.20 -22.79 -8.65
N VAL A 37 0.85 -22.31 -9.85
CA VAL A 37 0.94 -20.89 -10.18
C VAL A 37 -0.17 -20.15 -9.47
N GLN A 38 0.21 -19.11 -8.74
CA GLN A 38 -0.71 -18.21 -8.06
C GLN A 38 -0.87 -16.95 -8.91
N VAL A 39 -2.11 -16.54 -9.17
CA VAL A 39 -2.37 -15.34 -9.96
C VAL A 39 -3.10 -14.33 -9.10
N VAL A 40 -2.58 -13.12 -8.95
CA VAL A 40 -3.25 -11.99 -8.29
C VAL A 40 -3.68 -10.98 -9.34
N PRO A 41 -4.96 -10.95 -9.70
CA PRO A 41 -5.45 -10.00 -10.68
C PRO A 41 -5.62 -8.60 -10.06
N VAL A 42 -5.21 -7.58 -10.83
CA VAL A 42 -5.44 -6.16 -10.56
C VAL A 42 -6.17 -5.58 -11.76
N LEU A 43 -7.46 -5.28 -11.57
CA LEU A 43 -8.32 -4.70 -12.59
C LEU A 43 -8.08 -3.20 -12.68
N TYR A 44 -7.58 -2.76 -13.83
CA TYR A 44 -7.20 -1.38 -14.10
C TYR A 44 -7.20 -1.05 -15.60
N PRO A 45 -7.78 0.09 -16.02
CA PRO A 45 -8.63 0.99 -15.24
C PRO A 45 -10.07 0.47 -15.18
N MET A 46 -10.72 0.54 -14.00
CA MET A 46 -12.17 0.37 -13.91
C MET A 46 -12.87 1.70 -14.13
N THR A 47 -13.52 1.86 -15.28
CA THR A 47 -14.24 3.10 -15.60
C THR A 47 -15.73 2.95 -15.31
N ALA A 48 -16.47 4.06 -15.18
CA ALA A 48 -17.94 4.03 -15.10
C ALA A 48 -18.60 3.30 -16.28
N LYS A 49 -17.93 3.23 -17.44
CA LYS A 49 -18.39 2.48 -18.63
C LYS A 49 -18.16 0.96 -18.52
N SER A 50 -17.30 0.52 -17.61
CA SER A 50 -17.03 -0.88 -17.29
C SER A 50 -16.99 -1.07 -15.77
N PRO A 51 -18.15 -0.94 -15.08
CA PRO A 51 -18.21 -0.91 -13.63
C PRO A 51 -18.11 -2.30 -12.98
N THR A 52 -18.17 -3.36 -13.77
CA THR A 52 -18.16 -4.74 -13.28
C THR A 52 -16.85 -5.42 -13.66
N PRO A 53 -16.17 -6.08 -12.69
CA PRO A 53 -15.11 -7.03 -12.99
C PRO A 53 -15.62 -8.01 -14.05
N SER A 54 -14.89 -8.19 -15.15
CA SER A 54 -15.20 -9.26 -16.10
C SER A 54 -15.26 -10.58 -15.33
N MET A 55 -16.34 -11.35 -15.47
CA MET A 55 -16.68 -12.56 -14.67
C MET A 55 -15.66 -13.73 -14.76
N GLY A 56 -14.45 -13.50 -15.24
CA GLY A 56 -13.37 -14.49 -15.28
C GLY A 56 -12.17 -14.19 -14.37
N ILE A 57 -11.99 -12.93 -13.95
CA ILE A 57 -10.81 -12.53 -13.17
C ILE A 57 -10.96 -12.92 -11.69
N ASP A 58 -12.14 -12.73 -11.14
CA ASP A 58 -12.51 -13.22 -9.82
C ASP A 58 -12.38 -14.75 -9.73
N GLN A 59 -12.78 -15.46 -10.79
CA GLN A 59 -12.67 -16.91 -10.88
C GLN A 59 -11.22 -17.39 -10.95
N LEU A 60 -10.34 -16.66 -11.64
CA LEU A 60 -8.91 -16.95 -11.69
C LEU A 60 -8.25 -16.78 -10.31
N ALA A 61 -8.59 -15.71 -9.59
CA ALA A 61 -8.12 -15.52 -8.22
C ALA A 61 -8.62 -16.65 -7.30
N HIS A 62 -9.91 -16.99 -7.39
CA HIS A 62 -10.51 -18.07 -6.61
C HIS A 62 -9.84 -19.43 -6.89
N MET A 63 -9.59 -19.74 -8.17
CA MET A 63 -8.98 -21.01 -8.59
C MET A 63 -7.53 -21.17 -8.12
N THR A 64 -6.81 -20.06 -7.99
CA THR A 64 -5.41 -20.05 -7.54
C THR A 64 -5.25 -19.77 -6.04
N GLY A 65 -6.37 -19.63 -5.31
CA GLY A 65 -6.38 -19.39 -3.87
C GLY A 65 -5.92 -18.00 -3.46
N THR A 66 -6.05 -17.01 -4.34
CA THR A 66 -5.60 -15.63 -4.13
C THR A 66 -6.79 -14.67 -4.01
N ARG A 67 -6.48 -13.36 -3.93
CA ARG A 67 -7.45 -12.26 -3.96
C ARG A 67 -7.29 -11.48 -5.25
N TRP A 68 -8.24 -10.62 -5.56
CA TRP A 68 -8.17 -9.67 -6.67
C TRP A 68 -8.41 -8.24 -6.17
N TYR A 69 -7.94 -7.27 -6.94
CA TYR A 69 -8.08 -5.84 -6.66
C TYR A 69 -8.73 -5.14 -7.84
N ALA A 70 -9.49 -4.09 -7.55
CA ALA A 70 -10.16 -3.26 -8.53
C ALA A 70 -9.82 -1.80 -8.28
N ILE A 71 -9.34 -1.11 -9.31
CA ILE A 71 -8.91 0.28 -9.22
C ILE A 71 -9.77 1.10 -10.16
N ALA A 72 -10.63 1.92 -9.56
CA ALA A 72 -11.46 2.85 -10.29
C ALA A 72 -10.61 3.95 -10.92
N ASP A 73 -10.94 4.30 -12.16
CA ASP A 73 -10.45 5.48 -12.85
C ASP A 73 -11.54 6.56 -12.84
N GLU A 74 -11.29 7.60 -12.05
CA GLU A 74 -12.11 8.79 -11.96
C GLU A 74 -11.47 9.99 -12.68
N GLY A 75 -10.55 9.74 -13.60
CA GLY A 75 -9.88 10.77 -14.39
C GLY A 75 -10.85 11.66 -15.16
N ILE A 76 -10.41 12.89 -15.44
CA ILE A 76 -11.15 13.84 -16.28
C ILE A 76 -10.44 13.93 -17.62
N GLY A 77 -11.12 13.55 -18.70
CA GLY A 77 -10.53 13.53 -20.04
C GLY A 77 -9.47 12.44 -20.18
N TYR A 78 -8.22 12.84 -20.47
CA TYR A 78 -7.07 11.93 -20.58
C TYR A 78 -6.18 11.95 -19.32
N GLU A 79 -6.54 12.73 -18.30
CA GLU A 79 -5.76 12.86 -17.06
C GLU A 79 -6.29 11.92 -15.99
N SER A 80 -5.45 10.97 -15.56
CA SER A 80 -5.71 10.12 -14.39
C SER A 80 -5.48 10.91 -13.10
N LYS A 81 -6.33 10.69 -12.09
CA LYS A 81 -6.12 11.28 -10.76
C LYS A 81 -4.96 10.60 -10.04
N VAL A 82 -4.26 11.35 -9.18
CA VAL A 82 -3.19 10.84 -8.30
C VAL A 82 -3.66 9.66 -7.43
N SER A 83 -4.92 9.70 -6.98
CA SER A 83 -5.54 8.63 -6.19
C SER A 83 -5.51 7.27 -6.89
N MET A 84 -5.52 7.23 -8.23
CA MET A 84 -5.43 5.99 -8.99
C MET A 84 -4.06 5.33 -8.87
N MET A 85 -2.99 6.12 -9.00
CA MET A 85 -1.62 5.62 -8.83
C MET A 85 -1.42 5.08 -7.42
N VAL A 86 -1.93 5.79 -6.41
CA VAL A 86 -1.85 5.34 -5.02
C VAL A 86 -2.63 4.03 -4.81
N ALA A 87 -3.83 3.91 -5.37
CA ALA A 87 -4.60 2.68 -5.31
C ALA A 87 -3.87 1.50 -5.99
N LEU A 88 -3.15 1.75 -7.10
CA LEU A 88 -2.32 0.75 -7.77
C LEU A 88 -1.14 0.31 -6.90
N MET A 89 -0.42 1.26 -6.30
CA MET A 89 0.66 0.96 -5.36
C MET A 89 0.17 0.12 -4.18
N GLN A 90 -1.01 0.44 -3.64
CA GLN A 90 -1.61 -0.31 -2.52
C GLN A 90 -2.05 -1.72 -2.93
N ALA A 91 -2.62 -1.90 -4.12
CA ALA A 91 -2.99 -3.20 -4.64
C ALA A 91 -1.75 -4.09 -4.82
N LEU A 92 -0.68 -3.55 -5.43
CA LEU A 92 0.60 -4.25 -5.59
C LEU A 92 1.24 -4.59 -4.24
N TYR A 93 1.24 -3.64 -3.31
CA TYR A 93 1.78 -3.85 -1.98
C TYR A 93 1.04 -4.96 -1.23
N SER A 94 -0.29 -4.94 -1.29
CA SER A 94 -1.14 -5.95 -0.67
C SER A 94 -0.95 -7.33 -1.33
N ALA A 95 -0.78 -7.38 -2.65
CA ALA A 95 -0.48 -8.60 -3.39
C ALA A 95 0.86 -9.21 -2.95
N LEU A 96 1.92 -8.39 -2.85
CA LEU A 96 3.25 -8.84 -2.42
C LEU A 96 3.23 -9.41 -0.99
N ARG A 97 2.49 -8.79 -0.07
CA ARG A 97 2.38 -9.26 1.32
C ARG A 97 1.82 -10.69 1.44
N ILE A 98 1.05 -11.18 0.47
CA ILE A 98 0.50 -12.55 0.51
C ILE A 98 1.61 -13.60 0.38
N PHE A 99 2.66 -13.30 -0.39
CA PHE A 99 3.66 -14.30 -0.80
C PHE A 99 5.02 -14.11 -0.13
N LEU A 100 5.26 -12.95 0.48
CA LEU A 100 6.52 -12.67 1.15
C LEU A 100 6.55 -13.34 2.54
N PRO A 101 7.50 -14.25 2.82
CA PRO A 101 7.62 -14.91 4.12
C PRO A 101 7.87 -13.95 5.28
N THR A 102 8.33 -12.74 4.97
CA THR A 102 8.64 -11.65 5.89
C THR A 102 7.55 -10.59 5.89
N ALA A 103 6.31 -10.92 5.51
CA ALA A 103 5.20 -9.97 5.45
C ALA A 103 5.00 -9.21 6.78
N ASP A 104 5.26 -9.87 7.90
CA ASP A 104 5.16 -9.28 9.23
C ASP A 104 6.24 -8.22 9.51
N SER A 105 7.34 -8.19 8.74
CA SER A 105 8.36 -7.13 8.82
C SER A 105 8.17 -6.01 7.80
N LEU A 106 7.18 -6.13 6.91
CA LEU A 106 6.93 -5.13 5.87
C LEU A 106 6.15 -3.94 6.46
N PRO A 107 6.42 -2.70 5.99
CA PRO A 107 5.64 -1.52 6.37
C PRO A 107 4.12 -1.73 6.36
N LEU A 108 3.39 -1.17 7.30
CA LEU A 108 1.93 -1.20 7.32
C LEU A 108 1.40 0.17 6.95
N LEU A 109 0.38 0.23 6.11
CA LEU A 109 -0.37 1.47 5.85
C LEU A 109 -1.14 1.82 7.12
N VAL A 110 -0.82 2.97 7.71
CA VAL A 110 -1.44 3.46 8.95
C VAL A 110 -2.44 4.57 8.68
N HIS A 111 -2.19 5.37 7.66
CA HIS A 111 -3.02 6.51 7.32
C HIS A 111 -3.06 6.74 5.83
N GLN A 112 -4.21 7.21 5.36
CA GLN A 112 -4.38 7.69 4.00
C GLN A 112 -5.46 8.77 3.97
N ARG A 113 -5.23 9.82 3.18
CA ARG A 113 -6.21 10.88 2.97
C ARG A 113 -5.94 11.65 1.67
N GLU A 114 -6.98 11.78 0.86
CA GLU A 114 -7.00 12.69 -0.27
C GLU A 114 -7.48 14.08 0.18
N PHE A 115 -6.77 15.11 -0.27
CA PHE A 115 -7.17 16.50 -0.14
C PHE A 115 -7.48 17.02 -1.54
N PRO A 116 -8.75 17.31 -1.86
CA PRO A 116 -9.11 17.84 -3.16
C PRO A 116 -8.48 19.22 -3.39
N GLY A 117 -8.08 19.47 -4.63
CA GLY A 117 -7.51 20.76 -5.05
C GLY A 117 -8.49 21.93 -4.83
N GLY A 118 -7.95 23.14 -4.70
CA GLY A 118 -8.71 24.39 -4.65
C GLY A 118 -9.46 24.70 -3.34
N ILE A 119 -9.36 23.86 -2.30
CA ILE A 119 -10.19 23.98 -1.09
C ILE A 119 -9.45 24.63 0.11
N GLY A 120 -8.15 24.92 -0.01
CA GLY A 120 -7.42 25.70 1.01
C GLY A 120 -5.91 25.64 0.88
N SER A 121 -5.22 26.59 1.52
CA SER A 121 -3.76 26.70 1.52
C SER A 121 -3.04 25.71 2.46
N ILE A 122 -3.79 24.96 3.28
CA ILE A 122 -3.22 23.98 4.21
C ILE A 122 -4.08 22.71 4.23
N SER A 123 -3.45 21.57 3.94
CA SER A 123 -3.96 20.23 4.19
C SER A 123 -3.53 19.75 5.58
N GLN A 124 -4.47 19.33 6.42
CA GLN A 124 -4.15 18.90 7.79
C GLN A 124 -4.90 17.63 8.18
N GLY A 125 -4.28 16.84 9.05
CA GLY A 125 -4.87 15.61 9.57
C GLY A 125 -4.06 15.01 10.70
N GLU A 126 -4.44 13.80 11.08
CA GLU A 126 -3.84 13.06 12.18
C GLU A 126 -3.90 11.56 11.92
N PHE A 127 -3.00 10.83 12.55
CA PHE A 127 -2.92 9.37 12.51
C PHE A 127 -2.40 8.82 13.84
N VAL A 128 -2.57 7.52 14.06
CA VAL A 128 -2.16 6.86 15.30
C VAL A 128 -1.20 5.73 14.98
N LEU A 129 -0.01 5.77 15.58
CA LEU A 129 0.89 4.62 15.62
C LEU A 129 0.60 3.82 16.90
N ASP A 130 0.27 2.53 16.78
CA ASP A 130 0.16 1.67 17.95
C ASP A 130 1.55 1.24 18.46
N GLY A 131 1.59 0.58 19.63
CA GLY A 131 2.86 0.14 20.25
C GLY A 131 3.58 -0.98 19.50
N THR A 132 2.96 -1.57 18.47
CA THR A 132 3.58 -2.60 17.62
C THR A 132 4.32 -2.02 16.44
N LEU A 133 4.04 -0.76 16.11
CA LEU A 133 4.67 0.02 15.06
C LEU A 133 5.71 0.98 15.66
N GLY A 134 6.62 1.48 14.82
CA GLY A 134 7.53 2.56 15.22
C GLY A 134 9.02 2.29 15.02
N GLY A 135 9.39 1.30 14.21
CA GLY A 135 10.78 1.17 13.75
C GLY A 135 11.14 2.36 12.84
N GLU A 136 10.43 2.48 11.73
CA GLU A 136 10.51 3.58 10.77
C GLU A 136 9.09 3.96 10.37
N MET A 137 8.77 5.26 10.35
CA MET A 137 7.56 5.79 9.77
C MET A 137 7.92 6.62 8.55
N ARG A 138 7.27 6.39 7.43
CA ARG A 138 7.36 7.23 6.23
C ARG A 138 6.03 7.93 6.00
N PHE A 139 6.08 9.25 6.05
CA PHE A 139 4.99 10.13 5.66
C PHE A 139 5.22 10.58 4.22
N SER A 140 4.27 10.33 3.33
CA SER A 140 4.40 10.61 1.91
C SER A 140 3.25 11.46 1.41
N ILE A 141 3.57 12.37 0.50
CA ILE A 141 2.65 13.23 -0.24
C ILE A 141 2.86 12.92 -1.71
N THR A 142 1.85 12.37 -2.35
CA THR A 142 1.83 12.22 -3.81
C THR A 142 1.04 13.37 -4.41
N TYR A 143 1.57 13.97 -5.47
CA TYR A 143 1.01 15.14 -6.13
C TYR A 143 0.99 14.95 -7.66
N TYR A 144 0.27 15.83 -8.34
CA TYR A 144 0.26 15.85 -9.80
C TYR A 144 1.43 16.67 -10.38
N ASN A 145 1.77 17.78 -9.71
CA ASN A 145 2.84 18.68 -10.12
C ASN A 145 3.49 19.29 -8.87
N LEU A 146 4.81 19.35 -8.82
CA LEU A 146 5.55 19.91 -7.68
C LEU A 146 5.13 21.36 -7.37
N GLY A 147 4.80 22.13 -8.40
CA GLY A 147 4.31 23.51 -8.27
C GLY A 147 3.00 23.63 -7.47
N HIS A 148 2.29 22.53 -7.21
CA HIS A 148 1.06 22.51 -6.43
C HIS A 148 1.28 22.28 -4.93
N VAL A 149 2.47 21.82 -4.54
CA VAL A 149 2.83 21.57 -3.14
C VAL A 149 3.51 22.82 -2.57
N GLY A 150 3.10 23.21 -1.37
CA GLY A 150 3.74 24.28 -0.61
C GLY A 150 4.99 23.77 0.10
N ASN A 151 5.90 24.68 0.45
CA ASN A 151 7.18 24.32 1.09
C ASN A 151 7.05 23.86 2.56
N LEU A 152 5.82 23.72 3.08
CA LEU A 152 5.54 23.46 4.48
C LEU A 152 5.10 22.01 4.64
N ILE A 153 5.95 21.16 5.23
CA ILE A 153 5.54 19.85 5.77
C ILE A 153 5.89 19.83 7.25
N VAL A 154 4.88 19.96 8.10
CA VAL A 154 5.05 19.92 9.56
C VAL A 154 4.44 18.63 10.08
N LEU A 155 5.26 17.80 10.70
CA LEU A 155 4.80 16.70 11.52
C LEU A 155 4.86 17.12 12.99
N ILE A 156 3.85 16.75 13.76
CA ILE A 156 3.73 17.03 15.18
C ILE A 156 3.64 15.69 15.89
N ASP A 157 4.59 15.44 16.78
CA ASP A 157 4.69 14.19 17.52
C ASP A 157 3.57 14.04 18.59
N PRO A 158 3.42 12.85 19.18
CA PRO A 158 2.46 12.61 20.26
C PRO A 158 2.64 13.47 21.53
N HIS A 159 3.81 14.08 21.74
CA HIS A 159 4.03 15.05 22.82
C HIS A 159 3.67 16.48 22.42
N GLY A 160 3.24 16.70 21.17
CA GLY A 160 2.87 18.00 20.65
C GLY A 160 4.04 18.83 20.13
N GLN A 161 5.23 18.24 19.99
CA GLN A 161 6.41 18.92 19.46
C GLN A 161 6.45 18.81 17.94
N ASN A 162 6.87 19.90 17.29
CA ASN A 162 7.12 19.87 15.85
C ASN A 162 8.37 19.03 15.60
N VAL A 163 8.28 18.06 14.69
CA VAL A 163 9.45 17.37 14.16
C VAL A 163 10.12 18.29 13.15
N ASP A 164 11.43 18.46 13.30
CA ASP A 164 12.24 19.13 12.29
C ASP A 164 12.34 18.24 11.04
N THR A 165 11.61 18.63 10.00
CA THR A 165 11.56 17.92 8.72
C THR A 165 12.49 18.53 7.68
N THR A 166 13.23 19.61 7.99
CA THR A 166 13.96 20.40 6.98
C THR A 166 15.05 19.58 6.28
N ASN A 167 15.69 18.64 6.98
CA ASN A 167 16.70 17.74 6.41
C ASN A 167 16.21 16.31 6.17
N LEU A 168 14.90 16.07 6.30
CA LEU A 168 14.28 14.75 6.18
C LEU A 168 13.37 14.64 4.95
N GLN A 169 13.13 15.75 4.25
CA GLN A 169 12.33 15.80 3.05
C GLN A 169 13.16 15.34 1.85
N GLU A 170 12.67 14.30 1.19
CA GLU A 170 13.19 13.77 -0.06
C GLU A 170 12.09 13.85 -1.12
N GLU A 171 12.48 14.04 -2.39
CA GLU A 171 11.59 14.05 -3.55
C GLU A 171 11.94 12.88 -4.48
N ASP A 172 10.89 12.23 -5.00
CA ASP A 172 10.93 11.23 -6.06
C ASP A 172 10.12 11.75 -7.25
N ASP A 173 10.86 12.31 -8.23
CA ASP A 173 10.30 12.96 -9.41
C ASP A 173 9.58 11.98 -10.35
N ASP A 174 9.98 10.69 -10.35
CA ASP A 174 9.42 9.68 -11.25
C ASP A 174 7.95 9.36 -10.92
N VAL A 175 7.58 9.53 -9.65
CA VAL A 175 6.22 9.28 -9.14
C VAL A 175 5.57 10.52 -8.52
N ASN A 176 6.18 11.70 -8.69
CA ASN A 176 5.69 12.97 -8.12
C ASN A 176 5.36 12.84 -6.62
N MET A 177 6.36 12.47 -5.82
CA MET A 177 6.19 12.19 -4.40
C MET A 177 7.25 12.91 -3.56
N ILE A 178 6.81 13.60 -2.51
CA ILE A 178 7.68 14.07 -1.43
C ILE A 178 7.42 13.18 -0.23
N PHE A 179 8.48 12.76 0.45
CA PHE A 179 8.34 11.97 1.66
C PHE A 179 9.29 12.41 2.76
N VAL A 180 8.88 12.11 3.99
CA VAL A 180 9.64 12.32 5.22
C VAL A 180 9.71 10.99 5.95
N THR A 181 10.92 10.50 6.17
CA THR A 181 11.17 9.32 6.98
C THR A 181 11.58 9.71 8.40
N VAL A 182 10.78 9.31 9.39
CA VAL A 182 11.09 9.44 10.82
C VAL A 182 11.53 8.08 11.35
N LYS A 183 12.79 8.01 11.77
CA LYS A 183 13.36 6.84 12.43
C LYS A 183 12.92 6.81 13.89
N ASN A 184 12.62 5.62 14.41
CA ASN A 184 12.16 5.42 15.79
C ASN A 184 10.90 6.24 16.12
N ALA A 185 9.91 6.23 15.22
CA ALA A 185 8.67 6.97 15.41
C ALA A 185 7.92 6.45 16.66
N MET A 186 7.67 7.35 17.62
CA MET A 186 7.04 6.96 18.87
C MET A 186 5.56 6.57 18.68
N PRO A 187 5.06 5.57 19.43
CA PRO A 187 3.64 5.27 19.49
C PRO A 187 2.82 6.48 19.97
N GLY A 188 1.59 6.61 19.47
CA GLY A 188 0.65 7.65 19.86
C GLY A 188 0.05 8.39 18.67
N ARG A 189 -0.65 9.49 18.96
CA ARG A 189 -1.33 10.31 17.97
C ARG A 189 -0.39 11.35 17.39
N TRP A 190 -0.11 11.22 16.10
CA TRP A 190 0.63 12.17 15.30
C TRP A 190 -0.32 13.11 14.58
N ARG A 191 0.11 14.35 14.35
CA ARG A 191 -0.63 15.33 13.53
C ARG A 191 0.27 15.87 12.43
N TYR A 192 -0.33 16.33 11.34
CA TYR A 192 0.42 16.93 10.26
C TYR A 192 -0.28 18.16 9.68
N LYS A 193 0.54 19.06 9.12
CA LYS A 193 0.14 20.18 8.28
C LYS A 193 1.01 20.20 7.04
N VAL A 194 0.38 20.27 5.89
CA VAL A 194 1.02 20.37 4.58
C VAL A 194 0.53 21.66 3.93
N GLY A 195 1.45 22.51 3.49
CA GLY A 195 1.12 23.68 2.68
C GLY A 195 0.66 23.22 1.30
N ASN A 196 -0.46 23.77 0.84
CA ASN A 196 -0.93 23.62 -0.54
C ASN A 196 -0.74 24.95 -1.25
N ARG A 197 -0.41 24.92 -2.54
CA ARG A 197 -0.52 26.12 -3.36
C ARG A 197 -1.98 26.30 -3.79
N ALA A 198 -2.47 27.54 -3.64
CA ALA A 198 -3.89 27.86 -3.72
C ALA A 198 -4.50 27.71 -5.13
N ASP A 199 -3.67 27.57 -6.16
CA ASP A 199 -4.02 27.44 -7.58
C ASP A 199 -4.08 25.99 -8.07
N SER A 200 -3.81 25.00 -7.21
CA SER A 200 -3.88 23.60 -7.63
C SER A 200 -5.34 23.12 -7.74
N HIS A 201 -5.78 22.81 -8.96
CA HIS A 201 -7.04 22.10 -9.21
C HIS A 201 -6.93 20.59 -8.99
N GLN A 202 -5.72 20.08 -8.78
CA GLN A 202 -5.42 18.65 -8.65
C GLN A 202 -5.34 18.26 -7.18
N SER A 203 -5.73 17.04 -6.85
CA SER A 203 -5.69 16.56 -5.46
C SER A 203 -4.27 16.27 -4.99
N LEU A 204 -4.08 16.37 -3.67
CA LEU A 204 -2.92 15.85 -2.98
C LEU A 204 -3.32 14.59 -2.24
N TYR A 205 -2.49 13.56 -2.33
CA TYR A 205 -2.73 12.33 -1.62
C TYR A 205 -1.66 12.11 -0.55
N ILE A 206 -2.09 12.04 0.71
CA ILE A 206 -1.21 11.80 1.83
C ILE A 206 -1.38 10.36 2.29
N HIS A 207 -0.28 9.65 2.48
CA HIS A 207 -0.29 8.34 3.13
C HIS A 207 0.87 8.21 4.12
N VAL A 208 0.68 7.37 5.12
CA VAL A 208 1.71 7.06 6.12
C VAL A 208 1.84 5.56 6.22
N VAL A 209 3.07 5.08 6.07
CA VAL A 209 3.42 3.69 6.33
C VAL A 209 4.38 3.61 7.52
N ALA A 210 4.29 2.56 8.32
CA ALA A 210 5.19 2.34 9.44
C ALA A 210 5.66 0.89 9.50
N THR A 211 6.94 0.66 9.77
CA THR A 211 7.48 -0.68 10.02
C THR A 211 7.21 -1.10 11.47
N PRO A 212 7.10 -2.42 11.71
CA PRO A 212 7.00 -2.94 13.06
C PRO A 212 8.18 -2.50 13.93
N SER A 213 7.90 -2.30 15.22
CA SER A 213 8.92 -2.01 16.21
C SER A 213 9.87 -3.22 16.38
N SER A 214 11.17 -2.95 16.38
CA SER A 214 12.22 -3.96 16.60
C SER A 214 12.16 -4.62 17.99
N ASN A 215 11.35 -4.10 18.92
CA ASN A 215 11.15 -4.75 20.23
C ASN A 215 10.31 -6.04 20.16
N ILE A 216 9.50 -6.23 19.12
CA ILE A 216 8.63 -7.42 18.98
C ILE A 216 9.38 -8.59 18.32
N SER A 217 10.32 -8.31 17.42
CA SER A 217 11.11 -9.35 16.74
C SER A 217 12.00 -10.17 17.69
N ASN A 218 12.32 -9.63 18.87
CA ASN A 218 13.05 -10.35 19.91
C ASN A 218 12.16 -11.21 20.82
N GLN A 219 10.86 -10.94 20.94
CA GLN A 219 9.98 -11.73 21.80
C GLN A 219 9.50 -13.03 21.13
N HIS A 220 9.36 -13.07 19.80
CA HIS A 220 9.04 -14.31 19.09
C HIS A 220 10.22 -15.28 18.91
N ARG A 221 11.47 -14.83 19.12
CA ARG A 221 12.63 -15.74 19.18
C ARG A 221 12.88 -16.36 20.56
N GLY A 222 12.23 -15.86 21.62
CA GLY A 222 12.47 -16.27 23.00
C GLY A 222 11.73 -17.52 23.50
N ILE A 223 10.72 -18.02 22.76
CA ILE A 223 9.80 -19.05 23.30
C ILE A 223 10.21 -20.49 22.88
N SER A 224 11.20 -20.67 22.01
CA SER A 224 11.55 -22.00 21.47
C SER A 224 12.72 -22.73 22.13
N SER A 225 13.15 -22.37 23.36
CA SER A 225 14.37 -22.96 23.95
C SER A 225 14.28 -23.55 25.36
N LEU A 226 13.08 -23.91 25.87
CA LEU A 226 12.95 -24.57 27.19
C LEU A 226 11.88 -25.66 27.21
N SER A 227 12.22 -26.87 26.73
CA SER A 227 11.76 -28.14 27.33
C SER A 227 12.50 -29.35 26.75
N GLY A 228 13.76 -29.53 27.18
CA GLY A 228 14.51 -30.75 26.95
C GLY A 228 15.40 -31.03 28.15
N SER A 229 14.82 -31.43 29.28
CA SER A 229 15.59 -31.96 30.40
C SER A 229 15.09 -33.36 30.77
N HIS A 230 16.01 -34.29 30.55
CA HIS A 230 16.08 -35.66 31.00
C HIS A 230 15.42 -35.95 32.35
N TYR A 231 14.71 -37.08 32.41
CA TYR A 231 14.75 -37.95 33.58
C TYR A 231 15.04 -39.38 33.14
N SER A 232 16.17 -39.89 33.61
CA SER A 232 16.50 -41.31 33.68
C SER A 232 16.82 -41.61 35.13
N THR A 233 16.05 -42.51 35.74
CA THR A 233 16.48 -43.64 36.58
C THR A 233 15.29 -44.54 36.76
#